data_AF-A0A0F9V1R6-F1
#
_entry.id   AF-A0A0F9V1R6-F1
#
_cell.length_a   1.000
_cell.length_b   1.000
_cell.length_c   1.000
_cell.angle_alpha   90.00
_cell.angle_beta   90.00
_cell.angle_gamma   90.00
#
_symmetry.space_group_name_H-M   'P 1'
#
loop_
_entity.id
_entity.type
_entity.pdbx_description
1 polymer ?
#
loop_
_entity_poly.entity_id
_entity_poly.type
_entity_poly.pdbx_seq_one_letter_code
_entity_poly.pdbx_strand_id
1 'polypeptide(L)'
;MKTPELDKMQGNQHKSQIIGTFLEWLQNNHEVVLCRYSAHSDSDSLYPTDEGIELLLANYFGVDLKIAEKERQGLLNEKRMYL
;
A
#
# COMPACT_ATOMS: atom_id res chain seq x y z
N MET A 1 15.91 14.49 9.82
CA MET A 1 15.42 14.54 8.42
C MET A 1 13.90 14.82 8.35
N LYS A 2 13.35 15.36 7.24
CA LYS A 2 11.88 15.41 7.01
C LYS A 2 11.39 14.08 6.42
N THR A 3 10.23 13.58 6.84
CA THR A 3 9.71 12.27 6.41
C THR A 3 8.25 12.33 5.92
N PRO A 4 7.95 13.13 4.89
CA PRO A 4 6.59 13.36 4.43
C PRO A 4 5.82 12.08 4.06
N GLU A 5 6.46 11.06 3.49
CA GLU A 5 5.75 9.82 3.17
C GLU A 5 5.48 8.97 4.42
N LEU A 6 6.41 8.90 5.37
CA LEU A 6 6.14 8.28 6.67
C LEU A 6 5.07 9.04 7.46
N ASP A 7 5.04 10.36 7.38
CA ASP A 7 4.01 11.20 8.01
C ASP A 7 2.62 10.89 7.42
N LYS A 8 2.52 10.70 6.11
CA LYS A 8 1.28 10.24 5.45
C LYS A 8 0.89 8.82 5.90
N MET A 9 1.84 7.90 6.00
CA MET A 9 1.56 6.53 6.49
C MET A 9 1.01 6.58 7.92
N GLN A 10 1.63 7.38 8.79
CA GLN A 10 1.20 7.54 10.18
C GLN A 10 -0.18 8.20 10.27
N GLY A 11 -0.42 9.26 9.48
CA GLY A 11 -1.71 9.96 9.45
C GLY A 11 -2.87 9.09 8.95
N ASN A 12 -2.58 8.07 8.14
CA ASN A 12 -3.60 7.17 7.58
C ASN A 12 -3.62 5.78 8.22
N GLN A 13 -2.75 5.49 9.20
CA GLN A 13 -2.54 4.16 9.77
C GLN A 13 -3.85 3.48 10.22
N HIS A 14 -4.69 4.19 10.96
CA HIS A 14 -5.94 3.62 11.47
C HIS A 14 -6.90 3.24 10.33
N LYS A 15 -7.01 4.09 9.30
CA LYS A 15 -7.89 3.86 8.15
C LYS A 15 -7.35 2.73 7.26
N SER A 16 -6.03 2.71 7.01
CA SER A 16 -5.41 1.66 6.21
C SER A 16 -5.52 0.30 6.88
N GLN A 17 -5.42 0.23 8.22
CA GLN A 17 -5.64 -1.00 8.97
C GLN A 17 -7.08 -1.52 8.81
N ILE A 18 -8.09 -0.66 8.99
CA ILE A 18 -9.50 -1.07 8.84
C ILE A 18 -9.77 -1.59 7.43
N ILE A 19 -9.33 -0.87 6.40
CA ILE A 19 -9.57 -1.25 5.00
C ILE A 19 -8.79 -2.53 4.66
N GLY A 20 -7.53 -2.62 5.09
CA GLY A 20 -6.69 -3.79 4.85
C GLY A 20 -7.28 -5.05 5.47
N THR A 21 -7.67 -5.00 6.75
CA THR A 21 -8.33 -6.12 7.43
C THR A 21 -9.64 -6.53 6.74
N PHE A 22 -10.42 -5.57 6.23
CA PHE A 22 -11.62 -5.89 5.48
C PHE A 22 -11.33 -6.61 4.16
N LEU A 23 -10.33 -6.14 3.39
CA LEU A 23 -9.92 -6.78 2.14
C LEU A 23 -9.33 -8.18 2.37
N GLU A 24 -8.53 -8.35 3.41
CA GLU A 24 -8.00 -9.67 3.83
C GLU A 24 -9.12 -10.62 4.21
N TRP A 25 -10.11 -10.16 4.98
CA TRP A 25 -11.27 -10.96 5.35
C TRP A 25 -12.09 -11.38 4.11
N LEU A 26 -12.31 -10.48 3.15
CA LEU A 26 -12.98 -10.84 1.89
C LEU A 26 -12.24 -11.93 1.12
N GLN A 27 -10.92 -11.82 1.00
CA GLN A 27 -10.10 -12.78 0.27
C GLN A 27 -10.07 -14.15 0.98
N ASN A 28 -9.87 -14.15 2.31
CA ASN A 28 -9.63 -15.39 3.07
C ASN A 28 -10.92 -16.11 3.48
N ASN A 29 -12.02 -15.39 3.69
CA ASN A 29 -13.26 -15.97 4.22
C ASN A 29 -14.36 -16.11 3.17
N HIS A 30 -14.27 -15.37 2.07
CA HIS A 30 -15.32 -15.30 1.06
C HIS A 30 -14.84 -15.62 -0.36
N GLU A 31 -13.58 -16.03 -0.52
CA GLU A 31 -12.97 -16.38 -1.82
C GLU A 31 -13.12 -15.27 -2.87
N VAL A 32 -13.15 -14.01 -2.43
CA VAL A 32 -13.29 -12.85 -3.32
C VAL A 32 -11.92 -12.43 -3.85
N VAL A 33 -11.81 -12.30 -5.17
CA VAL A 33 -10.61 -11.80 -5.84
C VAL A 33 -10.91 -10.45 -6.48
N LEU A 34 -10.01 -9.49 -6.29
CA LEU A 34 -10.08 -8.20 -6.98
C LEU A 34 -9.63 -8.37 -8.43
N CYS A 35 -10.42 -7.82 -9.36
CA CYS A 35 -10.12 -7.86 -10.79
C CYS A 35 -10.00 -6.45 -11.36
N ARG A 36 -9.25 -6.33 -12.45
CA ARG A 36 -9.14 -5.13 -13.28
C ARG A 36 -9.58 -5.43 -14.70
N TYR A 37 -10.06 -4.40 -15.40
CA TYR A 37 -10.30 -4.50 -16.82
C TYR A 37 -8.98 -4.60 -17.58
N SER A 38 -8.96 -5.44 -18.61
CA SER A 38 -7.83 -5.49 -19.53
C SER A 38 -7.75 -4.22 -20.36
N ALA A 39 -6.61 -3.55 -20.33
CA ALA A 39 -6.33 -2.39 -21.17
C ALA A 39 -6.07 -2.76 -22.64
N HIS A 40 -5.94 -4.05 -22.95
CA HIS A 40 -5.45 -4.55 -24.23
C HIS A 40 -6.45 -5.47 -24.96
N SER A 41 -7.69 -5.55 -24.49
CA SER A 41 -8.75 -6.29 -25.17
C SER A 41 -9.93 -5.38 -25.48
N ASP A 42 -10.46 -5.48 -26.71
CA ASP A 42 -11.71 -4.82 -27.13
C ASP A 42 -12.96 -5.38 -26.41
N SER A 43 -12.79 -6.38 -25.54
CA SER A 43 -13.82 -6.94 -24.68
C SER A 43 -13.66 -6.47 -23.24
N ASP A 44 -14.79 -6.27 -22.54
CA ASP A 44 -14.93 -5.96 -21.10
C ASP A 44 -14.48 -7.14 -20.19
N SER A 45 -13.37 -7.77 -20.54
CA SER A 45 -12.81 -8.92 -19.83
C SER A 45 -12.12 -8.46 -18.55
N LEU A 46 -12.46 -9.13 -17.44
CA LEU A 46 -11.85 -8.95 -16.14
C LEU A 46 -10.72 -9.96 -15.93
N TYR A 47 -9.62 -9.48 -15.35
CA TYR A 47 -8.49 -10.31 -14.95
C TYR A 47 -8.15 -10.03 -13.49
N PRO A 48 -7.77 -11.06 -12.70
CA PRO A 48 -7.27 -10.86 -11.35
C PRO A 48 -6.17 -9.79 -11.33
N THR A 49 -6.19 -8.94 -10.31
CA THR A 49 -5.10 -8.01 -10.07
C THR A 49 -3.95 -8.72 -9.38
N ASP A 50 -2.72 -8.45 -9.80
CA ASP A 50 -1.50 -8.89 -9.12
C ASP A 50 -1.07 -7.88 -8.04
N GLU A 51 -1.79 -6.76 -7.90
CA GLU A 51 -1.50 -5.73 -6.91
C GLU A 51 -1.94 -6.20 -5.52
N GLY A 52 -0.96 -6.26 -4.60
CA GLY A 52 -1.23 -6.56 -3.19
C GLY A 52 -1.99 -5.42 -2.48
N ILE A 53 -2.65 -5.77 -1.37
CA ILE A 53 -3.41 -4.83 -0.53
C ILE A 53 -2.56 -3.62 -0.11
N GLU A 54 -1.29 -3.83 0.24
CA GLU A 54 -0.37 -2.73 0.61
C GLU A 54 -0.22 -1.70 -0.51
N LEU A 55 -0.03 -2.16 -1.76
CA LEU A 55 0.14 -1.27 -2.91
C LEU A 55 -1.16 -0.52 -3.22
N LEU A 56 -2.31 -1.19 -3.14
CA LEU A 56 -3.62 -0.57 -3.32
C LEU A 56 -3.87 0.52 -2.26
N LEU A 57 -3.57 0.23 -1.00
CA LEU A 57 -3.72 1.21 0.09
C LEU A 57 -2.74 2.38 -0.06
N ALA A 58 -1.48 2.11 -0.44
CA ALA A 58 -0.50 3.15 -0.68
C ALA A 58 -0.95 4.10 -1.80
N ASN A 59 -1.45 3.54 -2.91
CA ASN A 59 -2.01 4.32 -4.02
C ASN A 59 -3.22 5.15 -3.58
N TYR A 60 -4.15 4.55 -2.83
CA TYR A 60 -5.35 5.22 -2.33
C TYR A 60 -5.03 6.40 -1.39
N PHE A 61 -4.05 6.25 -0.50
CA PHE A 61 -3.63 7.30 0.44
C PHE A 61 -2.55 8.24 -0.12
N GLY A 62 -2.11 8.06 -1.36
CA GLY A 62 -1.08 8.88 -2.00
C GLY A 62 0.30 8.75 -1.34
N VAL A 63 0.64 7.54 -0.90
CA VAL A 63 1.94 7.19 -0.30
C VAL A 63 2.85 6.57 -1.36
N ASP A 64 4.05 7.12 -1.53
CA ASP A 64 5.11 6.48 -2.33
C ASP A 64 5.95 5.56 -1.43
N LEU A 65 5.74 4.25 -1.55
CA LEU A 65 6.43 3.23 -0.75
C LEU A 65 7.96 3.25 -0.94
N LYS A 66 8.46 3.64 -2.12
CA LYS A 66 9.91 3.71 -2.37
C LYS A 66 10.54 4.90 -1.64
N ILE A 67 9.84 6.04 -1.62
CA ILE A 67 10.29 7.21 -0.88
C ILE A 67 10.18 6.96 0.62
N ALA A 68 9.07 6.37 1.09
CA ALA A 68 8.88 5.99 2.50
C ALA A 68 10.00 5.09 3.02
N GLU A 69 10.46 4.12 2.22
CA GLU A 69 11.59 3.27 2.61
C GLU A 69 12.91 4.05 2.69
N LYS A 70 13.17 4.98 1.76
CA LYS A 70 14.35 5.86 1.84
C LYS A 70 14.33 6.73 3.09
N GLU A 71 13.17 7.28 3.45
CA GLU A 71 12.98 8.06 4.68
C GLU A 71 13.26 7.20 5.92
N ARG A 72 12.74 5.97 5.96
CA ARG A 72 12.97 5.01 7.04
C ARG A 72 14.46 4.70 7.21
N GLN A 73 15.16 4.41 6.11
CA GLN A 73 16.60 4.16 6.13
C GLN A 73 17.38 5.41 6.59
N GLY A 74 16.95 6.61 6.19
CA GLY A 74 17.52 7.87 6.66
C GLY A 74 17.47 7.99 8.19
N LEU A 75 16.30 7.74 8.80
CA LEU A 75 16.13 7.76 10.26
C LEU A 75 16.96 6.68 10.97
N LEU A 76 17.08 5.48 10.40
CA LEU A 76 17.91 4.41 10.96
C LEU A 76 19.40 4.77 10.92
N ASN A 77 19.87 5.38 9.83
CA ASN A 77 21.25 5.80 9.70
C ASN A 77 21.59 6.97 10.63
N GLU A 78 20.68 7.93 10.81
CA GLU A 78 20.82 8.98 11.84
C GLU A 78 21.01 8.34 13.22
N LYS A 79 20.13 7.40 13.63
CA LYS A 79 20.23 6.73 14.94
C LYS A 79 21.53 5.93 15.13
N ARG A 80 22.05 5.29 14.08
CA ARG A 80 23.30 4.53 14.11
C ARG A 80 24.55 5.41 14.22
N MET A 81 24.48 6.65 13.76
CA MET A 81 25.60 7.59 13.80
C MET A 81 25.76 8.26 15.18
N TYR A 82 24.74 8.21 16.02
CA TYR A 82 24.74 8.76 17.39
C TYR A 82 24.84 7.69 18.49
N LEU A 83 25.15 6.44 18.13
CA LEU A 83 25.47 5.31 19.03
C LEU A 83 26.94 4.94 18.89
#